data_AF-A0A328KJK9-F1
#
_entry.id   AF-A0A328KJK9-F1
#
_cell.length_a   1.000
_cell.length_b   1.000
_cell.length_c   1.000
_cell.angle_alpha   90.00
_cell.angle_beta   90.00
_cell.angle_gamma   90.00
#
_symmetry.space_group_name_H-M   'P 1'
#
loop_
_entity.id
_entity.type
_entity.pdbx_description
1 polymer ?
#
loop_
_entity_poly.entity_id
_entity_poly.type
_entity_poly.pdbx_seq_one_letter_code
_entity_poly.pdbx_strand_id
1 'polypeptide(L)'
;MKEKWIKKWQNLSFLSKIAHLSVIMLALFAPFVSLVVEGLFNIYIVEPNHIFKFFYLTLVLCVIAREWKLLIGTFITFYVVFILLVWYGFVFG
;
A
#
# COMPACT_ATOMS: atom_id res chain seq x y z
N MET A 1 20.37 14.42 11.76
CA MET A 1 19.03 14.16 11.15
C MET A 1 18.50 12.75 11.45
N LYS A 2 19.30 11.68 11.31
CA LYS A 2 18.90 10.28 11.61
C LYS A 2 18.36 10.06 13.03
N GLU A 3 18.96 10.67 14.05
CA GLU A 3 18.57 10.46 15.45
C GLU A 3 17.15 10.92 15.79
N LYS A 4 16.65 11.98 15.13
CA LYS A 4 15.27 12.48 15.32
C LYS A 4 14.23 11.48 14.82
N TRP A 5 14.50 10.82 13.69
CA TRP A 5 13.59 9.82 13.11
C TRP A 5 13.53 8.55 13.96
N ILE A 6 14.67 8.08 14.47
CA ILE A 6 14.75 6.89 15.33
C ILE A 6 13.98 7.12 16.64
N LYS A 7 14.18 8.28 17.29
CA LYS A 7 13.43 8.62 18.51
C LYS A 7 11.93 8.73 18.27
N LYS A 8 11.53 9.33 17.14
CA LYS A 8 10.11 9.44 16.76
C LYS A 8 9.49 8.07 16.53
N TRP A 9 10.19 7.16 15.85
CA TRP A 9 9.76 5.78 15.62
C TRP A 9 9.65 4.97 16.91
N GLN A 10 10.64 5.08 17.80
CA GLN A 10 10.62 4.39 19.09
C GLN A 10 9.44 4.82 19.95
N ASN A 11 9.04 6.10 19.87
CA ASN A 11 7.92 6.68 20.61
C ASN A 11 6.53 6.39 19.99
N LEU A 12 6.45 5.70 18.85
CA LEU A 12 5.16 5.27 18.29
C LEU A 12 4.59 4.09 19.07
N SER A 13 3.26 4.07 19.20
CA SER A 13 2.54 2.93 19.75
C SER A 13 2.74 1.69 18.90
N PHE A 14 2.58 0.50 19.50
CA PHE A 14 2.71 -0.77 18.78
C PHE A 14 1.75 -0.85 17.57
N LEU A 15 0.52 -0.37 17.73
CA LEU A 15 -0.48 -0.28 16.65
C LEU A 15 -0.05 0.67 15.52
N SER A 16 0.55 1.82 15.87
CA SER A 16 1.03 2.78 14.86
C SER A 16 2.21 2.22 14.07
N LYS A 17 3.12 1.46 14.71
CA LYS A 17 4.20 0.74 14.02
C LYS A 17 3.65 -0.31 13.05
N ILE A 18 2.63 -1.06 13.46
CA ILE A 18 1.95 -2.04 12.60
C ILE A 18 1.29 -1.34 11.40
N ALA A 19 0.58 -0.22 11.61
CA ALA A 19 -0.04 0.53 10.52
C ALA A 19 0.99 1.09 9.52
N HIS A 20 2.15 1.57 9.99
CA HIS A 20 3.23 1.97 9.10
C HIS A 20 3.81 0.77 8.31
N LEU A 21 4.02 -0.37 8.98
CA LEU A 21 4.52 -1.59 8.34
C LEU A 21 3.56 -2.12 7.28
N SER A 22 2.25 -2.14 7.55
CA SER A 22 1.25 -2.60 6.59
C SER A 22 1.18 -1.69 5.36
N VAL A 23 1.35 -0.38 5.52
CA VAL A 23 1.40 0.57 4.42
C VAL A 23 2.66 0.39 3.56
N ILE A 24 3.81 0.15 4.18
CA ILE A 24 5.05 -0.17 3.46
C ILE A 24 4.88 -1.47 2.66
N MET A 25 4.28 -2.48 3.29
CA MET A 25 4.02 -3.77 2.67
C MET A 25 3.06 -3.62 1.47
N LEU A 26 1.99 -2.83 1.60
CA LEU A 26 1.08 -2.52 0.51
C LEU A 26 1.80 -1.84 -0.67
N ALA A 27 2.70 -0.91 -0.40
CA ALA A 27 3.48 -0.23 -1.44
C ALA A 27 4.39 -1.19 -2.21
N LEU A 28 4.94 -2.21 -1.54
CA LEU A 28 5.74 -3.26 -2.18
C LEU A 28 4.90 -4.20 -3.06
N PHE A 29 3.64 -4.45 -2.67
CA PHE A 29 2.72 -5.29 -3.45
C PHE A 29 2.04 -4.56 -4.61
N ALA A 30 1.94 -3.22 -4.57
CA ALA A 30 1.33 -2.42 -5.62
C ALA A 30 1.85 -2.68 -7.06
N PRO A 31 3.17 -2.76 -7.34
CA PRO A 31 3.66 -3.05 -8.70
C PRO A 31 3.30 -4.45 -9.19
N PHE A 32 3.03 -5.42 -8.30
CA PHE A 32 2.60 -6.75 -8.70
C PHE A 32 1.18 -6.76 -9.27
N VAL A 33 0.34 -5.76 -8.97
CA VAL A 33 -0.96 -5.57 -9.62
C VAL A 33 -0.79 -5.41 -11.14
N SER A 34 0.24 -4.67 -11.57
CA SER A 34 0.55 -4.42 -12.99
C SER A 34 0.83 -5.71 -13.75
N LEU A 35 1.56 -6.64 -13.12
CA LEU A 35 1.95 -7.93 -13.72
C LEU A 35 0.75 -8.85 -13.96
N VAL A 36 -0.39 -8.61 -13.32
CA VAL A 36 -1.63 -9.38 -13.51
C VAL A 36 -2.46 -8.82 -14.68
N VAL A 37 -2.34 -7.52 -14.97
CA VAL A 37 -3.10 -6.85 -16.05
C VAL A 37 -2.51 -7.17 -17.42
N GLU A 38 -1.18 -7.29 -17.51
CA GLU A 38 -0.52 -7.84 -18.70
C GLU A 38 -0.55 -9.36 -18.63
N GLY A 39 -1.48 -10.00 -19.35
CA GLY A 39 -1.67 -11.45 -19.41
C GLY A 39 -0.51 -12.27 -20.02
N LEU A 40 0.74 -11.86 -19.81
CA LEU A 40 1.96 -12.48 -20.35
C LEU A 40 2.48 -13.64 -19.50
N PHE A 41 2.10 -13.73 -18.22
CA PHE A 41 2.43 -14.86 -17.36
C PHE A 41 1.16 -15.34 -16.67
N ASN A 42 0.65 -16.49 -17.12
CA ASN A 42 -0.47 -17.25 -16.53
C ASN A 42 -0.09 -17.85 -15.15
N ILE A 43 0.47 -17.02 -14.28
CA ILE A 43 0.94 -17.31 -12.94
C ILE A 43 0.33 -16.21 -12.07
N TYR A 44 -0.86 -16.46 -11.52
CA TYR A 44 -1.48 -15.56 -10.56
C TYR A 44 -0.68 -15.58 -9.26
N ILE A 45 0.42 -14.80 -9.18
CA ILE A 45 1.25 -14.72 -7.96
C ILE A 45 0.43 -14.09 -6.82
N VAL A 46 -0.41 -13.08 -7.13
CA VAL A 46 -1.37 -12.48 -6.20
C VAL A 46 -2.60 -12.03 -6.98
N GLU A 47 -3.78 -12.55 -6.64
CA GLU A 47 -5.05 -12.10 -7.21
C GLU A 47 -5.36 -10.64 -6.84
N PRO A 48 -5.90 -9.82 -7.76
CA PRO A 48 -6.22 -8.41 -7.49
C PRO A 48 -7.14 -8.24 -6.27
N ASN A 49 -8.07 -9.17 -6.07
CA ASN A 49 -8.95 -9.21 -4.90
C ASN A 49 -8.20 -9.26 -3.56
N HIS A 50 -7.07 -9.96 -3.49
CA HIS A 50 -6.28 -10.04 -2.27
C HIS A 50 -5.58 -8.70 -1.96
N ILE A 51 -5.18 -7.96 -2.99
CA ILE A 51 -4.55 -6.64 -2.85
C ILE A 51 -5.57 -5.61 -2.37
N PHE A 52 -6.79 -5.62 -2.90
CA PHE A 52 -7.87 -4.76 -2.40
C PHE A 52 -8.25 -5.10 -0.95
N LYS A 53 -8.36 -6.38 -0.59
CA LYS A 53 -8.58 -6.79 0.81
C LYS A 53 -7.48 -6.28 1.73
N PHE A 54 -6.23 -6.38 1.31
CA PHE A 54 -5.08 -5.90 2.09
C PHE A 54 -5.06 -4.37 2.21
N PHE A 55 -5.46 -3.65 1.16
CA PHE A 55 -5.66 -2.19 1.19
C PHE A 55 -6.70 -1.78 2.24
N TYR A 56 -7.90 -2.38 2.21
CA TYR A 56 -8.94 -2.08 3.19
C TYR A 56 -8.52 -2.43 4.62
N LEU A 57 -7.84 -3.57 4.82
CA LEU A 57 -7.31 -3.96 6.12
C LEU A 57 -6.28 -2.95 6.63
N THR A 58 -5.44 -2.43 5.73
CA THR A 58 -4.44 -1.39 6.03
C THR A 58 -5.10 -0.06 6.42
N LEU A 59 -6.18 0.34 5.74
CA LEU A 59 -6.96 1.52 6.12
C LEU A 59 -7.57 1.36 7.50
N VAL A 60 -8.18 0.22 7.80
CA VAL A 60 -8.75 -0.09 9.12
C VAL A 60 -7.68 -0.03 10.21
N LEU A 61 -6.50 -0.60 9.96
CA LEU A 61 -5.35 -0.49 10.89
C LEU A 61 -4.94 0.96 11.13
N CYS A 62 -4.93 1.80 10.09
CA CYS A 62 -4.63 3.23 10.24
C CYS A 62 -5.70 3.96 11.07
N VAL A 63 -6.99 3.61 10.90
CA VAL A 63 -8.10 4.16 11.72
C VAL A 63 -7.93 3.76 13.18
N ILE A 64 -7.68 2.48 13.45
CA ILE A 64 -7.50 1.96 14.82
C ILE A 64 -6.28 2.59 15.49
N ALA A 65 -5.18 2.76 14.74
CA ALA A 65 -3.98 3.44 15.20
C ALA A 65 -4.16 4.97 15.34
N ARG A 66 -5.28 5.54 14.89
CA ARG A 66 -5.58 6.98 14.83
C ARG A 66 -4.56 7.79 14.03
N GLU A 67 -3.94 7.16 13.04
CA GLU A 67 -2.93 7.75 12.17
C GLU A 67 -3.59 8.37 10.93
N TRP A 68 -4.41 9.41 11.11
CA TRP A 68 -5.22 10.02 10.05
C TRP A 68 -4.40 10.53 8.87
N LYS A 69 -3.22 11.12 9.14
CA LYS A 69 -2.31 11.60 8.09
C LYS A 69 -1.82 10.45 7.22
N LEU A 70 -1.57 9.31 7.83
CA LEU A 70 -1.07 8.12 7.17
C LEU A 70 -2.18 7.45 6.36
N LEU A 71 -3.39 7.37 6.93
CA LEU A 71 -4.59 6.93 6.22
C LEU A 71 -4.83 7.71 4.92
N ILE A 72 -4.85 9.04 5.01
CA ILE A 72 -5.10 9.91 3.84
C ILE A 72 -3.98 9.73 2.81
N GLY A 73 -2.72 9.70 3.27
CA GLY A 73 -1.57 9.48 2.40
C GLY A 73 -1.64 8.15 1.66
N THR A 74 -1.95 7.05 2.36
CA THR A 74 -2.11 5.72 1.77
C THR A 74 -3.26 5.69 0.78
N PHE A 75 -4.39 6.32 1.11
CA PHE A 75 -5.56 6.37 0.23
C PHE A 75 -5.23 7.06 -1.10
N ILE A 76 -4.69 8.28 -1.04
CA ILE A 76 -4.33 9.05 -2.24
C ILE A 76 -3.29 8.30 -3.06
N THR A 77 -2.21 7.82 -2.41
CA THR A 77 -1.11 7.14 -3.11
C THR A 77 -1.61 5.87 -3.82
N PHE A 78 -2.46 5.07 -3.17
CA PHE A 78 -2.98 3.85 -3.76
C PHE A 78 -3.82 4.15 -5.02
N TYR A 79 -4.72 5.13 -4.95
CA TYR A 79 -5.54 5.51 -6.12
C TYR A 79 -4.71 6.11 -7.25
N VAL A 80 -3.75 6.97 -6.95
CA VAL A 80 -2.86 7.55 -7.96
C VAL A 80 -2.04 6.46 -8.66
N VAL A 81 -1.44 5.55 -7.90
CA VAL A 81 -0.68 4.42 -8.46
C VAL A 81 -1.60 3.51 -9.28
N PHE A 82 -2.80 3.20 -8.78
CA PHE A 82 -3.74 2.36 -9.49
C PHE A 82 -4.18 2.97 -10.83
N ILE A 83 -4.52 4.26 -10.87
CA ILE A 83 -4.88 4.97 -12.10
C ILE A 83 -3.71 4.96 -13.09
N LEU A 84 -2.49 5.21 -12.63
CA LEU A 84 -1.30 5.17 -13.49
C LEU A 84 -1.06 3.77 -14.06
N LEU A 85 -1.23 2.72 -13.25
CA LEU A 85 -1.08 1.33 -13.69
C LEU A 85 -2.16 0.91 -14.70
N VAL A 86 -3.42 1.27 -14.46
CA VAL A 86 -4.52 0.99 -15.39
C VAL A 86 -4.33 1.75 -16.69
N TRP A 87 -3.92 3.01 -16.63
CA TRP A 87 -3.64 3.82 -17.81
C TRP A 87 -2.47 3.23 -18.62
N TYR A 88 -1.39 2.81 -17.95
CA TYR A 88 -0.28 2.11 -18.60
C TYR A 88 -0.74 0.83 -19.29
N GLY A 89 -1.51 -0.02 -18.61
CA GLY A 89 -2.07 -1.24 -19.20
C GLY A 89 -2.98 -0.97 -20.40
N PHE A 90 -3.75 0.12 -20.40
CA PHE A 90 -4.60 0.51 -21.53
C PHE A 90 -3.80 1.08 -22.72
N VAL A 91 -2.71 1.81 -22.47
CA VAL A 91 -1.90 2.44 -23.52
C VAL A 91 -0.96 1.44 -24.20
N PHE A 92 -0.45 0.46 -23.45
CA PHE A 92 0.57 -0.50 -23.93
C PHE A 92 0.06 -1.93 -24.14
N GLY A 93 -1.17 -2.26 -23.72
CA GLY A 93 -1.80 -3.56 -23.92
C GLY A 93 -2.75 -3.62 -25.12
#